data_AF-G9KC18-F1
#
_entry.id   AF-G9KC18-F1
#
_cell.length_a   1.000
_cell.length_b   1.000
_cell.length_c   1.000
_cell.angle_alpha   90.00
_cell.angle_beta   90.00
_cell.angle_gamma   90.00
#
_symmetry.space_group_name_H-M   'P 1'
#
loop_
_entity.id
_entity.type
_entity.pdbx_description
1 polymer ?
#
loop_
_entity_poly.entity_id
_entity_poly.type
_entity_poly.pdbx_seq_one_letter_code
_entity_poly.pdbx_strand_id
1 'polypeptide(L)'
;EEEDDEEEIDVVTVEKRRASSNSKAVTTFTITVRPKNAALGPGRAPPGELILKRCVPIHQQHNYAAPSPYVESEDVPPQKKIKSEASPRPLKSVIAPKAKSLSPRNSDSEDSERRRNHNILERQRRNDLRSSFLTLRDHVPELVKNEKAAKVVILKKATEYVHSLQAEEHQLLLEKEKLQARQQQLLKKIEHART
;
A
#
# COMPACT_ATOMS: atom_id res chain seq x y z
N GLU A 1 -19.17 19.22 -38.18
CA GLU A 1 -18.33 18.03 -37.99
C GLU A 1 -17.60 18.26 -36.68
N GLU A 2 -18.02 17.55 -35.64
CA GLU A 2 -17.42 17.57 -34.31
C GLU A 2 -16.36 16.47 -34.31
N GLU A 3 -15.09 16.84 -34.25
CA GLU A 3 -13.98 15.92 -34.01
C GLU A 3 -13.69 15.95 -32.50
N ASP A 4 -14.06 14.85 -31.83
CA ASP A 4 -13.63 14.49 -30.47
C ASP A 4 -12.18 14.00 -30.56
N ASP A 5 -11.23 14.81 -30.09
CA ASP A 5 -9.84 14.40 -29.92
C ASP A 5 -9.70 13.58 -28.62
N GLU A 6 -9.68 12.25 -28.75
CA GLU A 6 -9.32 11.33 -27.67
C GLU A 6 -7.81 11.41 -27.38
N GLU A 7 -7.38 12.24 -26.43
CA GLU A 7 -6.01 12.20 -25.89
C GLU A 7 -5.79 10.95 -25.01
N GLU A 8 -5.20 9.90 -25.58
CA GLU A 8 -4.75 8.72 -24.85
C GLU A 8 -3.51 9.07 -24.00
N ILE A 9 -3.67 8.97 -22.67
CA ILE A 9 -2.62 9.30 -21.71
C ILE A 9 -1.60 8.15 -21.68
N ASP A 10 -0.43 8.35 -22.30
CA ASP A 10 0.68 7.40 -22.27
C ASP A 10 1.35 7.35 -20.88
N VAL A 11 0.99 6.35 -20.08
CA VAL A 11 1.51 6.15 -18.72
C VAL A 11 2.84 5.37 -18.71
N VAL A 12 3.39 4.94 -19.86
CA VAL A 12 4.60 4.10 -19.90
C VAL A 12 5.50 4.35 -21.13
N THR A 13 5.89 5.59 -21.41
CA THR A 13 7.13 5.85 -22.15
C THR A 13 8.18 6.50 -21.26
N VAL A 14 9.05 5.68 -20.68
CA VAL A 14 10.34 6.17 -20.19
C VAL A 14 11.24 6.32 -21.41
N GLU A 15 11.28 7.52 -21.97
CA GLU A 15 12.24 7.89 -23.01
C GLU A 15 13.66 7.62 -22.49
N LYS A 16 14.25 6.52 -22.98
CA LYS A 16 15.64 6.15 -22.70
C LYS A 16 16.56 7.08 -23.49
N ARG A 17 16.81 8.27 -22.94
CA ARG A 17 17.90 9.12 -23.42
C ARG A 17 19.22 8.37 -23.25
N ARG A 18 19.82 7.98 -24.37
CA ARG A 18 21.26 7.67 -24.43
C ARG A 18 21.99 8.95 -24.03
N ALA A 19 22.52 8.99 -22.82
CA ALA A 19 23.34 10.09 -22.35
C ALA A 19 24.60 10.18 -23.21
N SER A 20 24.72 11.27 -23.97
CA SER A 20 25.99 11.73 -24.51
C SER A 20 26.99 11.91 -23.37
N SER A 21 28.18 11.38 -23.60
CA SER A 21 29.35 11.47 -22.74
C SER A 21 29.69 12.91 -22.40
N ASN A 22 29.43 13.32 -21.15
CA ASN A 22 30.29 14.27 -20.44
C ASN A 22 30.05 14.19 -18.93
N SER A 23 30.87 13.44 -18.20
CA SER A 23 30.90 13.51 -16.74
C SER A 23 32.29 13.92 -16.27
N LYS A 24 32.42 15.17 -15.83
CA LYS A 24 33.49 15.60 -14.93
C LYS A 24 33.38 14.79 -13.63
N ALA A 25 34.52 14.36 -13.11
CA ALA A 25 34.64 13.49 -11.95
C ALA A 25 33.91 14.08 -10.72
N VAL A 26 32.98 13.29 -10.17
CA VAL A 26 32.38 13.55 -8.85
C VAL A 26 33.04 12.58 -7.86
N THR A 27 33.88 13.13 -6.98
CA THR A 27 34.56 12.39 -5.91
C THR A 27 33.54 12.02 -4.83
N THR A 28 33.23 10.73 -4.73
CA THR A 28 32.39 10.17 -3.66
C THR A 28 33.27 9.95 -2.42
N PHE A 29 33.02 10.69 -1.34
CA PHE A 29 33.63 10.42 -0.03
C PHE A 29 32.76 9.43 0.76
N THR A 30 33.23 8.19 0.89
CA THR A 30 32.66 7.19 1.80
C THR A 30 33.23 7.37 3.20
N ILE A 31 32.42 7.81 4.16
CA ILE A 31 32.76 7.80 5.58
C ILE A 31 32.41 6.41 6.13
N THR A 32 33.44 5.59 6.37
CA THR A 32 33.31 4.31 7.08
C THR A 32 33.56 4.54 8.57
N VAL A 33 32.53 4.35 9.39
CA VAL A 33 32.67 4.43 10.86
C VAL A 33 33.11 3.06 11.37
N ARG A 34 34.35 2.97 11.84
CA ARG A 34 34.97 1.77 12.42
C ARG A 34 34.71 1.75 13.93
N PRO A 35 34.08 0.71 14.52
CA PRO A 35 34.10 0.55 15.96
C PRO A 35 35.46 -0.02 16.39
N LYS A 36 36.10 0.70 17.31
CA LYS A 36 37.29 0.30 18.06
C LYS A 36 36.87 -0.86 18.97
N ASN A 37 37.54 -2.01 18.88
CA ASN A 37 37.83 -2.91 20.00
C ASN A 37 38.97 -3.84 19.59
N ALA A 38 40.07 -3.78 20.35
CA ALA A 38 41.27 -4.58 20.14
C ALA A 38 41.20 -5.85 21.01
N ALA A 39 41.62 -6.99 20.44
CA ALA A 39 42.69 -7.86 20.94
C ALA A 39 42.48 -9.35 20.61
N LEU A 40 43.38 -9.87 19.78
CA LEU A 40 44.16 -11.11 19.90
C LEU A 40 43.47 -12.48 20.08
N GLY A 41 43.78 -13.40 19.15
CA GLY A 41 43.87 -14.85 19.41
C GLY A 41 43.45 -15.75 18.24
N PRO A 42 44.35 -16.53 17.61
CA PRO A 42 44.02 -17.52 16.58
C PRO A 42 43.80 -18.91 17.21
N GLY A 43 42.68 -19.56 16.89
CA GLY A 43 42.38 -20.91 17.37
C GLY A 43 41.41 -21.64 16.44
N ARG A 44 41.87 -22.76 15.89
CA ARG A 44 41.25 -23.61 14.86
C ARG A 44 40.69 -24.88 15.50
N ALA A 45 39.40 -25.21 15.32
CA ALA A 45 38.83 -26.56 15.45
C ALA A 45 37.32 -26.60 15.05
N PRO A 46 36.76 -27.77 14.66
CA PRO A 46 35.74 -27.94 13.61
C PRO A 46 34.27 -27.96 14.10
N PRO A 47 33.27 -27.98 13.17
CA PRO A 47 31.88 -27.76 13.50
C PRO A 47 31.22 -29.03 14.06
N GLY A 48 30.53 -28.89 15.19
CA GLY A 48 29.60 -29.90 15.68
C GLY A 48 28.30 -29.83 14.89
N GLU A 49 28.04 -30.87 14.10
CA GLU A 49 26.76 -31.14 13.44
C GLU A 49 25.66 -31.30 14.49
N LEU A 50 24.85 -30.25 14.70
CA LEU A 50 23.54 -30.40 15.31
C LEU A 50 22.57 -30.82 14.21
N ILE A 51 22.38 -32.14 14.09
CA ILE A 51 21.40 -32.79 13.23
C ILE A 51 20.01 -32.29 13.62
N LEU A 52 19.52 -31.27 12.92
CA LEU A 52 18.14 -30.81 13.07
C LEU A 52 17.22 -31.91 12.51
N LYS A 53 16.50 -32.53 13.43
CA LYS A 53 15.58 -33.65 13.20
C LYS A 53 14.66 -33.35 12.02
N ARG A 54 14.67 -34.27 11.06
CA ARG A 54 13.76 -34.45 9.92
C ARG A 54 12.30 -34.12 10.29
N CYS A 55 11.82 -32.93 9.92
CA CYS A 55 10.38 -32.62 9.95
C CYS A 55 9.68 -33.45 8.86
N VAL A 56 8.81 -34.37 9.28
CA VAL A 56 7.88 -35.08 8.41
C VAL A 56 6.77 -34.09 8.02
N PRO A 57 6.39 -33.95 6.74
CA PRO A 57 5.26 -33.11 6.37
C PRO A 57 3.98 -33.77 6.90
N ILE A 58 3.37 -33.19 7.92
CA ILE A 58 2.01 -33.56 8.33
C ILE A 58 1.07 -32.96 7.28
N HIS A 59 0.67 -33.78 6.32
CA HIS A 59 -0.38 -33.44 5.37
C HIS A 59 -1.71 -33.44 6.11
N GLN A 60 -2.06 -32.33 6.79
CA GLN A 60 -3.41 -32.13 7.30
C GLN A 60 -4.34 -31.90 6.10
N GLN A 61 -4.98 -32.97 5.63
CA GLN A 61 -6.16 -32.85 4.80
C GLN A 61 -7.34 -32.51 5.71
N HIS A 62 -7.71 -31.24 5.75
CA HIS A 62 -8.93 -30.84 6.45
C HIS A 62 -10.16 -31.36 5.69
N ASN A 63 -10.98 -32.15 6.36
CA ASN A 63 -12.32 -32.57 5.91
C ASN A 63 -13.29 -31.38 6.01
N TYR A 64 -13.26 -30.48 5.02
CA TYR A 64 -14.15 -29.31 4.91
C TYR A 64 -15.56 -29.63 4.38
N ALA A 65 -16.13 -30.77 4.75
CA ALA A 65 -17.46 -31.20 4.29
C ALA A 65 -18.31 -31.84 5.40
N ALA A 66 -18.09 -31.48 6.67
CA ALA A 66 -19.01 -31.85 7.74
C ALA A 66 -20.07 -30.74 7.89
N PRO A 67 -21.37 -31.03 7.67
CA PRO A 67 -22.45 -30.09 8.01
C PRO A 67 -22.37 -29.77 9.51
N SER A 68 -22.45 -28.48 9.85
CA SER A 68 -22.50 -28.01 11.24
C SER A 68 -23.72 -28.61 11.96
N PRO A 69 -23.57 -29.26 13.12
CA PRO A 69 -24.71 -29.70 13.91
C PRO A 69 -25.28 -28.49 14.67
N TYR A 70 -26.08 -27.67 13.99
CA TYR A 70 -26.89 -26.66 14.66
C TYR A 70 -28.21 -27.30 15.12
N VAL A 71 -28.33 -27.46 16.42
CA VAL A 71 -29.55 -27.83 17.14
C VAL A 71 -30.48 -26.61 17.25
N GLU A 72 -31.65 -26.74 16.62
CA GLU A 72 -33.02 -26.52 17.13
C GLU A 72 -33.29 -25.43 18.20
N SER A 73 -34.14 -24.47 17.82
CA SER A 73 -35.14 -23.67 18.59
C SER A 73 -35.86 -22.82 17.51
N GLU A 74 -37.16 -22.82 17.21
CA GLU A 74 -38.43 -22.94 17.94
C GLU A 74 -39.59 -23.29 16.96
N ASP A 75 -40.63 -23.95 17.51
CA ASP A 75 -42.08 -23.90 17.23
C ASP A 75 -42.68 -23.99 15.78
N VAL A 76 -43.57 -24.99 15.57
CA VAL A 76 -44.80 -25.03 14.70
C VAL A 76 -45.05 -26.46 14.08
N PRO A 77 -46.31 -26.98 14.01
CA PRO A 77 -46.63 -28.43 14.06
C PRO A 77 -46.75 -29.15 12.68
N PRO A 78 -46.82 -30.51 12.65
CA PRO A 78 -46.38 -31.32 11.51
C PRO A 78 -47.50 -31.74 10.55
N GLN A 79 -47.19 -31.84 9.24
CA GLN A 79 -48.04 -32.56 8.27
C GLN A 79 -47.28 -33.43 7.25
N LYS A 80 -47.53 -34.75 7.37
CA LYS A 80 -47.88 -35.75 6.32
C LYS A 80 -46.85 -36.23 5.27
N LYS A 81 -46.27 -37.41 5.60
CA LYS A 81 -46.13 -38.71 4.89
C LYS A 81 -45.65 -38.83 3.42
N ILE A 82 -44.95 -39.96 3.19
CA ILE A 82 -44.86 -40.90 2.03
C ILE A 82 -43.38 -41.10 1.62
N LYS A 83 -42.66 -42.12 2.11
CA LYS A 83 -42.59 -43.54 1.66
C LYS A 83 -42.09 -43.71 0.21
N SER A 84 -40.79 -43.99 0.06
CA SER A 84 -40.28 -44.84 -1.01
C SER A 84 -38.90 -45.41 -0.61
N GLU A 85 -38.88 -46.73 -0.54
CA GLU A 85 -37.75 -47.62 -0.27
C GLU A 85 -37.44 -48.28 -1.62
N ALA A 86 -36.18 -48.27 -2.08
CA ALA A 86 -35.71 -49.10 -3.20
C ALA A 86 -34.17 -49.07 -3.33
N SER A 87 -33.50 -49.96 -2.59
CA SER A 87 -32.52 -50.97 -3.08
C SER A 87 -31.26 -50.54 -3.91
N PRO A 88 -30.31 -51.44 -4.27
CA PRO A 88 -28.98 -51.53 -3.64
C PRO A 88 -27.79 -51.22 -4.60
N ARG A 89 -26.55 -51.19 -4.03
CA ARG A 89 -25.24 -51.04 -4.72
C ARG A 89 -25.04 -51.97 -5.94
N PRO A 90 -24.07 -51.67 -6.85
CA PRO A 90 -22.78 -52.35 -6.75
C PRO A 90 -21.53 -51.50 -7.13
N LEU A 91 -20.38 -52.13 -6.91
CA LEU A 91 -19.00 -51.65 -6.87
C LEU A 91 -18.31 -51.54 -8.26
N LYS A 92 -17.18 -50.81 -8.25
CA LYS A 92 -15.88 -51.08 -8.92
C LYS A 92 -15.59 -50.56 -10.35
N SER A 93 -14.32 -50.12 -10.47
CA SER A 93 -13.46 -50.06 -11.67
C SER A 93 -13.75 -48.87 -12.60
N VAL A 94 -12.81 -47.98 -12.95
CA VAL A 94 -11.66 -48.23 -13.83
C VAL A 94 -10.55 -47.20 -13.58
N ILE A 95 -9.30 -47.66 -13.48
CA ILE A 95 -8.08 -46.85 -13.55
C ILE A 95 -7.90 -46.40 -15.01
N ALA A 96 -8.05 -45.11 -15.29
CA ALA A 96 -7.77 -44.55 -16.61
C ALA A 96 -6.26 -44.24 -16.77
N PRO A 97 -5.65 -44.56 -17.92
CA PRO A 97 -4.23 -44.32 -18.16
C PRO A 97 -4.00 -42.81 -18.37
N LYS A 98 -3.00 -42.26 -17.67
CA LYS A 98 -2.58 -40.86 -17.81
C LYS A 98 -2.01 -40.61 -19.22
N ALA A 99 -2.81 -39.98 -20.08
CA ALA A 99 -2.30 -39.34 -21.28
C ALA A 99 -1.40 -38.18 -20.86
N LYS A 100 -0.14 -38.19 -21.32
CA LYS A 100 0.78 -37.06 -21.17
C LYS A 100 0.25 -35.93 -22.05
N SER A 101 -0.42 -34.95 -21.45
CA SER A 101 -0.85 -33.74 -22.13
C SER A 101 0.38 -32.92 -22.50
N LEU A 102 0.76 -32.95 -23.77
CA LEU A 102 1.71 -31.99 -24.36
C LEU A 102 0.97 -30.68 -24.64
N SER A 103 0.49 -30.00 -23.59
CA SER A 103 0.01 -28.63 -23.71
C SER A 103 1.23 -27.68 -23.73
N PRO A 104 1.29 -26.70 -24.64
CA PRO A 104 2.38 -25.72 -24.68
C PRO A 104 2.49 -24.95 -23.37
N ARG A 105 3.44 -25.35 -22.53
CA ARG A 105 3.67 -24.83 -21.19
C ARG A 105 4.20 -23.38 -21.16
N ASN A 106 4.39 -22.76 -22.33
CA ASN A 106 4.84 -21.37 -22.47
C ASN A 106 3.68 -20.36 -22.36
N SER A 107 2.47 -20.69 -22.82
CA SER A 107 1.38 -19.71 -22.90
C SER A 107 0.89 -19.28 -21.52
N ASP A 108 0.97 -20.18 -20.53
CA ASP A 108 0.59 -19.93 -19.14
C ASP A 108 1.67 -19.11 -18.39
N SER A 109 2.92 -19.19 -18.84
CA SER A 109 4.05 -18.44 -18.27
C SER A 109 3.93 -16.94 -18.59
N GLU A 110 3.69 -16.59 -19.85
CA GLU A 110 3.56 -15.20 -20.30
C GLU A 110 2.36 -14.49 -19.63
N ASP A 111 1.25 -15.19 -19.43
CA ASP A 111 0.09 -14.66 -18.71
C ASP A 111 0.36 -14.46 -17.22
N SER A 112 1.04 -15.42 -16.59
CA SER A 112 1.46 -15.32 -15.19
C SER A 112 2.43 -14.16 -14.96
N GLU A 113 3.34 -13.90 -15.90
CA GLU A 113 4.26 -12.77 -15.86
C GLU A 113 3.53 -11.42 -16.01
N ARG A 114 2.57 -11.32 -16.95
CA ARG A 114 1.72 -10.12 -17.08
C ARG A 114 0.96 -9.82 -15.79
N ARG A 115 0.30 -10.82 -15.19
CA ARG A 115 -0.39 -10.68 -13.90
C ARG A 115 0.57 -10.27 -12.78
N ARG A 116 1.78 -10.85 -12.75
CA ARG A 116 2.81 -10.50 -11.76
C ARG A 116 3.23 -9.04 -11.89
N ASN A 117 3.53 -8.57 -13.10
CA ASN A 117 3.93 -7.18 -13.36
C ASN A 117 2.82 -6.20 -12.97
N HIS A 118 1.57 -6.46 -13.36
CA HIS A 118 0.42 -5.66 -12.95
C HIS A 118 0.31 -5.54 -11.41
N ASN A 119 0.44 -6.66 -10.69
CA ASN A 119 0.39 -6.67 -9.22
C ASN A 119 1.53 -5.88 -8.55
N ILE A 120 2.72 -5.88 -9.16
CA ILE A 120 3.86 -5.10 -8.68
C ILE A 120 3.56 -3.60 -8.83
N LEU A 121 3.08 -3.18 -10.00
CA LEU A 121 2.75 -1.78 -10.27
C LEU A 121 1.64 -1.26 -9.35
N GLU A 122 0.57 -2.03 -9.18
CA GLU A 122 -0.54 -1.63 -8.31
C GLU A 122 -0.12 -1.59 -6.83
N ARG A 123 0.78 -2.49 -6.39
CA ARG A 123 1.36 -2.41 -5.04
C ARG A 123 2.18 -1.13 -4.88
N GLN A 124 3.00 -0.78 -5.88
CA GLN A 124 3.77 0.46 -5.86
C GLN A 124 2.83 1.67 -5.76
N ARG A 125 1.81 1.74 -6.61
CA ARG A 125 0.78 2.79 -6.57
C ARG A 125 0.12 2.91 -5.20
N ARG A 126 -0.23 1.79 -4.55
CA ARG A 126 -0.81 1.80 -3.19
C ARG A 126 0.17 2.30 -2.13
N ASN A 127 1.45 1.94 -2.26
CA ASN A 127 2.51 2.42 -1.35
C ASN A 127 2.71 3.93 -1.50
N ASP A 128 2.76 4.43 -2.73
CA ASP A 128 2.91 5.86 -3.00
C ASP A 128 1.71 6.65 -2.44
N LEU A 129 0.49 6.15 -2.70
CA LEU A 129 -0.72 6.73 -2.11
C LEU A 129 -0.68 6.74 -0.58
N ARG A 130 -0.22 5.65 0.04
CA ARG A 130 -0.07 5.57 1.50
C ARG A 130 0.93 6.62 1.99
N SER A 131 2.07 6.78 1.32
CA SER A 131 3.06 7.81 1.64
C SER A 131 2.48 9.21 1.52
N SER A 132 1.72 9.52 0.45
CA SER A 132 1.03 10.81 0.31
C SER A 132 0.07 11.09 1.46
N PHE A 133 -0.68 10.09 1.93
CA PHE A 133 -1.56 10.23 3.11
C PHE A 133 -0.79 10.50 4.41
N LEU A 134 0.38 9.86 4.59
CA LEU A 134 1.23 10.10 5.76
C LEU A 134 1.81 11.53 5.71
N THR A 135 2.33 11.96 4.56
CA THR A 135 2.80 13.33 4.37
C THR A 135 1.68 14.33 4.65
N LEU A 136 0.46 14.11 4.12
CA LEU A 136 -0.67 14.99 4.38
C LEU A 136 -1.01 15.07 5.88
N ARG A 137 -1.06 13.93 6.57
CA ARG A 137 -1.31 13.87 8.02
C ARG A 137 -0.31 14.73 8.79
N ASP A 138 0.97 14.68 8.41
CA ASP A 138 2.05 15.41 9.10
C ASP A 138 1.94 16.93 8.95
N HIS A 139 1.19 17.42 7.94
CA HIS A 139 0.90 18.85 7.76
C HIS A 139 -0.37 19.32 8.49
N VAL A 140 -1.16 18.40 9.06
CA VAL A 140 -2.39 18.72 9.79
C VAL A 140 -2.09 18.71 11.30
N PRO A 141 -2.05 19.88 11.98
CA PRO A 141 -1.56 19.99 13.36
C PRO A 141 -2.26 19.04 14.36
N GLU A 142 -3.57 18.85 14.22
CA GLU A 142 -4.37 17.95 15.08
C GLU A 142 -4.00 16.47 14.91
N LEU A 143 -3.42 16.08 13.76
CA LEU A 143 -3.18 14.69 13.39
C LEU A 143 -1.73 14.26 13.48
N VAL A 144 -0.76 15.18 13.62
CA VAL A 144 0.67 14.87 13.69
C VAL A 144 0.99 13.84 14.78
N LYS A 145 0.30 13.90 15.92
CA LYS A 145 0.48 12.96 17.05
C LYS A 145 -0.36 11.68 16.93
N ASN A 146 -1.29 11.61 15.98
CA ASN A 146 -2.19 10.48 15.79
C ASN A 146 -1.73 9.62 14.60
N GLU A 147 -0.81 8.70 14.87
CA GLU A 147 -0.22 7.90 13.80
C GLU A 147 -1.22 6.99 13.07
N LYS A 148 -2.31 6.63 13.74
CA LYS A 148 -3.33 5.67 13.27
C LYS A 148 -4.58 6.35 12.72
N ALA A 149 -4.52 7.65 12.43
CA ALA A 149 -5.65 8.38 11.83
C ALA A 149 -6.13 7.69 10.54
N ALA A 150 -7.45 7.47 10.44
CA ALA A 150 -8.05 6.88 9.26
C ALA A 150 -7.98 7.84 8.06
N LYS A 151 -7.92 7.31 6.83
CA LYS A 151 -7.83 8.11 5.60
C LYS A 151 -8.92 9.19 5.51
N VAL A 152 -10.17 8.82 5.82
CA VAL A 152 -11.30 9.76 5.80
C VAL A 152 -11.15 10.88 6.84
N VAL A 153 -10.52 10.59 7.98
CA VAL A 153 -10.25 11.59 9.03
C VAL A 153 -9.15 12.54 8.57
N ILE A 154 -8.08 12.03 7.95
CA ILE A 154 -7.01 12.85 7.38
C ILE A 154 -7.58 13.84 6.37
N LEU A 155 -8.43 13.38 5.44
CA LEU A 155 -9.06 14.27 4.45
C LEU A 155 -9.94 15.33 5.09
N LYS A 156 -10.85 14.94 6.00
CA LYS A 156 -11.75 15.88 6.68
C LYS A 156 -10.98 16.96 7.44
N LYS A 157 -10.00 16.55 8.23
CA LYS A 157 -9.18 17.48 9.03
C LYS A 157 -8.27 18.36 8.16
N ALA A 158 -7.74 17.84 7.05
CA ALA A 158 -7.01 18.66 6.10
C ALA A 158 -7.90 19.75 5.48
N THR A 159 -9.13 19.42 5.07
CA THR A 159 -10.08 20.40 4.53
C THR A 159 -10.47 21.45 5.57
N GLU A 160 -10.79 21.03 6.79
CA GLU A 160 -11.07 21.95 7.91
C GLU A 160 -9.87 22.89 8.16
N TYR A 161 -8.65 22.35 8.14
CA TYR A 161 -7.44 23.13 8.35
C TYR A 161 -7.20 24.16 7.23
N VAL A 162 -7.40 23.80 5.97
CA VAL A 162 -7.31 24.75 4.85
C VAL A 162 -8.30 25.91 5.02
N HIS A 163 -9.55 25.62 5.40
CA HIS A 163 -10.55 26.68 5.63
C HIS A 163 -10.14 27.60 6.80
N SER A 164 -9.56 27.04 7.86
CA SER A 164 -9.06 27.85 8.98
C SER A 164 -7.91 28.77 8.57
N LEU A 165 -6.95 28.28 7.78
CA LEU A 165 -5.84 29.08 7.27
C LEU A 165 -6.31 30.21 6.35
N GLN A 166 -7.29 29.95 5.49
CA GLN A 166 -7.88 30.98 4.62
C GLN A 166 -8.59 32.08 5.44
N ALA A 167 -9.32 31.69 6.50
CA ALA A 167 -9.96 32.66 7.39
C ALA A 167 -8.93 33.51 8.15
N GLU A 168 -7.86 32.88 8.64
CA GLU A 168 -6.74 33.56 9.31
C GLU A 168 -6.01 34.51 8.34
N GLU A 169 -5.69 34.07 7.13
CA GLU A 169 -5.07 34.89 6.09
C GLU A 169 -5.92 36.13 5.80
N HIS A 170 -7.23 35.97 5.61
CA HIS A 170 -8.14 37.08 5.38
C HIS A 170 -8.17 38.08 6.55
N GLN A 171 -8.19 37.60 7.80
CA GLN A 171 -8.13 38.47 8.98
C GLN A 171 -6.81 39.25 9.05
N LEU A 172 -5.68 38.59 8.82
CA LEU A 172 -4.36 39.23 8.83
C LEU A 172 -4.22 40.28 7.71
N LEU A 173 -4.83 40.06 6.54
CA LEU A 173 -4.85 41.04 5.46
C LEU A 173 -5.62 42.31 5.86
N LEU A 174 -6.78 42.18 6.48
CA LEU A 174 -7.55 43.33 6.98
C LEU A 174 -6.80 44.09 8.08
N GLU A 175 -6.15 43.36 9.00
CA GLU A 175 -5.35 43.98 10.04
C GLU A 175 -4.16 44.74 9.45
N LYS A 176 -3.48 44.16 8.47
CA LYS A 176 -2.37 44.80 7.75
C LYS A 176 -2.83 46.10 7.10
N GLU A 177 -3.97 46.11 6.39
CA GLU A 177 -4.51 47.32 5.77
C GLU A 177 -4.80 48.40 6.81
N LYS A 178 -5.46 48.05 7.91
CA LYS A 178 -5.76 48.97 9.01
C LYS A 178 -4.50 49.58 9.62
N LEU A 179 -3.46 48.77 9.84
CA LEU A 179 -2.18 49.23 10.37
C LEU A 179 -1.45 50.15 9.38
N GLN A 180 -1.50 49.83 8.09
CA GLN A 180 -0.93 50.69 7.03
C GLN A 180 -1.64 52.04 6.95
N ALA A 181 -2.97 52.06 7.00
CA ALA A 181 -3.76 53.30 7.03
C ALA A 181 -3.40 54.16 8.26
N ARG A 182 -3.28 53.53 9.44
CA ARG A 182 -2.86 54.21 10.66
C ARG A 182 -1.44 54.77 10.54
N GLN A 183 -0.51 54.00 10.00
CA GLN A 183 0.86 54.44 9.76
C GLN A 183 0.90 55.68 8.86
N GLN A 184 0.18 55.66 7.73
CA GLN A 184 0.10 56.79 6.81
C GLN A 184 -0.48 58.04 7.49
N GLN A 185 -1.52 57.89 8.31
CA GLN A 185 -2.09 59.00 9.09
C GLN A 185 -1.08 59.59 10.07
N LEU A 186 -0.32 58.75 10.77
CA LEU A 186 0.71 59.21 11.71
C LEU A 186 1.86 59.92 10.99
N LEU A 187 2.30 59.40 9.84
CA LEU A 187 3.34 60.04 9.02
C LEU A 187 2.89 61.43 8.57
N LYS A 188 1.65 61.58 8.09
CA LYS A 188 1.09 62.91 7.74
C LYS A 188 1.11 63.84 8.95
N LYS A 189 0.68 63.40 10.14
CA LYS A 189 0.71 64.24 11.35
C LYS A 189 2.11 64.70 11.73
N ILE A 190 3.11 63.82 11.60
CA ILE A 190 4.52 64.17 11.87
C ILE A 190 5.02 65.20 10.86
N GLU A 191 4.67 65.06 9.58
CA GLU A 191 5.01 66.02 8.54
C GLU A 191 4.42 67.40 8.84
N HIS A 192 3.13 67.48 9.18
CA HIS A 192 2.45 68.74 9.51
C HIS A 192 3.02 69.39 10.78
N ALA A 193 3.52 68.61 11.74
CA ALA A 193 4.13 69.14 12.97
C ALA A 193 5.58 69.61 12.77
N ARG A 194 6.19 69.32 11.61
CA ARG A 194 7.56 69.74 11.26
C ARG A 194 7.58 71.05 10.45
N THR A 195 6.47 71.38 9.78
CA THR A 195 6.22 72.68 9.14
C THR A 195 5.67 73.68 10.14
#